data_AF-A0A955V3Q0-F1
#
_entry.id   AF-A0A955V3Q0-F1
#
_cell.length_a   1.000
_cell.length_b   1.000
_cell.length_c   1.000
_cell.angle_alpha   90.00
_cell.angle_beta   90.00
_cell.angle_gamma   90.00
#
_symmetry.space_group_name_H-M   'P 1'
#
loop_
_entity.id
_entity.type
_entity.pdbx_description
1 polymer ?
#
loop_
_entity_poly.entity_id
_entity_poly.type
_entity_poly.pdbx_seq_one_letter_code
_entity_poly.pdbx_strand_id
1 'polypeptide(L)'
;ARAPAARASGAPSGPMASRGDALPRLREVADNFRRTEPHSPLASLIARGVRWGSMSFEEVLRDLARDDDFLGKIWETLGIEPARSSDDD
;
A
#
# COMPACT_ATOMS: atom_id res chain seq x y z
N ALA A 1 16.84 44.68 0.06
CA ALA A 1 17.35 43.30 0.11
C ALA A 1 16.21 42.34 -0.26
N ARG A 2 16.39 41.47 -1.27
CA ARG A 2 15.37 40.53 -1.74
C ARG A 2 15.62 39.17 -1.10
N ALA A 3 14.62 38.63 -0.41
CA ALA A 3 14.70 37.35 0.27
C ALA A 3 14.91 36.18 -0.73
N PRO A 4 15.65 35.13 -0.36
CA PRO A 4 15.80 33.95 -1.21
C PRO A 4 14.48 33.20 -1.28
N ALA A 5 13.96 33.03 -2.50
CA ALA A 5 12.84 32.14 -2.76
C ALA A 5 13.25 30.71 -2.43
N ALA A 6 12.55 30.08 -1.50
CA ALA A 6 12.70 28.66 -1.21
C ALA A 6 12.54 27.87 -2.51
N ARG A 7 13.55 27.07 -2.85
CA ARG A 7 13.46 26.13 -3.95
C ARG A 7 12.36 25.13 -3.59
N ALA A 8 11.18 25.28 -4.19
CA ALA A 8 10.22 24.20 -4.25
C ALA A 8 10.92 23.05 -4.97
N SER A 9 11.30 22.01 -4.24
CA SER A 9 11.74 20.74 -4.82
C SER A 9 10.59 20.26 -5.70
N GLY A 10 10.70 20.49 -7.01
CA GLY A 10 9.67 20.09 -7.96
C GLY A 10 9.42 18.59 -7.79
N ALA A 11 8.15 18.22 -7.63
CA ALA A 11 7.75 16.82 -7.61
C ALA A 11 8.35 16.13 -8.85
N PRO A 12 8.89 14.90 -8.72
CA PRO A 12 9.58 14.21 -9.81
C PRO A 12 8.65 14.10 -11.02
N SER A 13 8.88 14.96 -11.99
CA SER A 13 8.05 15.12 -13.19
C SER A 13 8.68 14.25 -14.27
N GLY A 14 8.24 13.00 -14.36
CA GLY A 14 8.76 12.03 -15.31
C GLY A 14 8.11 10.65 -15.16
N PRO A 15 8.32 9.74 -16.12
CA PRO A 15 7.83 8.37 -16.06
C PRO A 15 8.23 7.67 -14.75
N MET A 16 7.35 6.84 -14.22
CA MET A 16 7.68 6.00 -13.06
C MET A 16 8.57 4.85 -13.53
N ALA A 17 9.77 4.73 -12.94
CA ALA A 17 10.73 3.70 -13.34
C ALA A 17 10.68 2.47 -12.43
N SER A 18 10.22 2.62 -11.19
CA SER A 18 10.21 1.55 -10.20
C SER A 18 8.97 1.55 -9.30
N ARG A 19 8.75 0.43 -8.60
CA ARG A 19 7.78 0.33 -7.51
C ARG A 19 8.07 1.34 -6.39
N GLY A 20 9.36 1.59 -6.13
CA GLY A 20 9.83 2.58 -5.17
C GLY A 20 9.41 4.00 -5.53
N ASP A 21 9.27 4.32 -6.82
CA ASP A 21 8.77 5.62 -7.30
C ASP A 21 7.23 5.68 -7.31
N ALA A 22 6.58 4.53 -7.55
CA ALA A 22 5.14 4.40 -7.67
C ALA A 22 4.39 4.69 -6.36
N LEU A 23 4.82 4.02 -5.28
CA LEU A 23 4.10 4.03 -4.01
C LEU A 23 4.10 5.42 -3.33
N PRO A 24 5.20 6.19 -3.32
CA PRO A 24 5.20 7.57 -2.84
C PRO A 24 4.23 8.46 -3.61
N ARG A 25 4.19 8.36 -4.95
CA ARG A 25 3.24 9.15 -5.76
C ARG A 25 1.79 8.78 -5.46
N LEU A 26 1.48 7.50 -5.29
CA LEU A 26 0.14 7.07 -4.86
C LEU A 26 -0.22 7.61 -3.46
N ARG A 27 0.75 7.73 -2.54
CA ARG A 27 0.53 8.41 -1.25
C ARG A 27 0.16 9.88 -1.44
N GLU A 28 0.91 10.60 -2.27
CA GLU A 28 0.60 12.01 -2.57
C GLU A 28 -0.81 12.19 -3.16
N VAL A 29 -1.23 11.28 -4.05
CA VAL A 29 -2.59 11.28 -4.61
C VAL A 29 -3.64 11.02 -3.52
N ALA A 30 -3.44 10.02 -2.66
CA ALA A 30 -4.35 9.74 -1.55
C ALA A 30 -4.47 10.95 -0.59
N ASP A 31 -3.34 11.59 -0.28
CA ASP A 31 -3.26 12.77 0.58
C ASP A 31 -4.01 13.96 -0.03
N ASN A 32 -3.90 14.14 -1.35
CA ASN A 32 -4.68 15.15 -2.06
C ASN A 32 -6.19 14.89 -1.93
N PHE A 33 -6.65 13.66 -2.19
CA PHE A 33 -8.06 13.32 -2.05
C PHE A 33 -8.56 13.48 -0.61
N ARG A 34 -7.78 13.11 0.42
CA ARG A 34 -8.19 13.35 1.83
C ARG A 34 -8.40 14.83 2.14
N ARG A 35 -7.64 15.72 1.48
CA ARG A 35 -7.73 17.17 1.67
C ARG A 35 -8.86 17.81 0.87
N THR A 36 -9.10 17.35 -0.37
CA THR A 36 -10.11 17.94 -1.27
C THR A 36 -11.48 17.29 -1.13
N GLU A 37 -11.51 15.99 -0.84
CA GLU A 37 -12.72 15.17 -0.73
C GLU A 37 -12.59 14.17 0.45
N PRO A 38 -12.71 14.63 1.71
CA PRO A 38 -12.42 13.82 2.91
C PRO A 38 -13.23 12.52 3.04
N HIS A 39 -14.41 12.48 2.43
CA HIS A 39 -15.31 11.33 2.42
C HIS A 39 -15.22 10.48 1.15
N SER A 40 -14.27 10.78 0.25
CA SER A 40 -14.11 10.02 -0.98
C SER A 40 -13.65 8.59 -0.65
N PRO A 41 -14.36 7.56 -1.13
CA PRO A 41 -13.90 6.17 -0.99
C PRO A 41 -12.56 5.96 -1.70
N LEU A 42 -12.25 6.77 -2.72
CA LEU A 42 -11.03 6.67 -3.50
C LEU A 42 -9.78 6.95 -2.67
N ALA A 43 -9.82 7.93 -1.76
CA ALA A 43 -8.70 8.23 -0.85
C ALA A 43 -8.33 7.00 0.01
N SER A 44 -9.36 6.35 0.57
CA SER A 44 -9.22 5.16 1.40
C SER A 44 -8.74 3.94 0.61
N LEU A 45 -9.22 3.77 -0.63
CA LEU A 45 -8.79 2.68 -1.53
C LEU A 45 -7.34 2.82 -1.95
N ILE A 46 -6.91 4.02 -2.35
CA ILE A 46 -5.51 4.28 -2.74
C ILE A 46 -4.60 4.08 -1.52
N ALA A 47 -4.98 4.62 -0.36
CA ALA A 47 -4.21 4.43 0.88
C ALA A 47 -4.09 2.94 1.25
N ARG A 48 -5.14 2.14 1.05
CA ARG A 48 -5.09 0.68 1.24
C ARG A 48 -4.17 0.00 0.23
N GLY A 49 -4.28 0.34 -1.05
CA GLY A 49 -3.39 -0.17 -2.11
C GLY A 49 -1.92 0.15 -1.86
N VAL A 50 -1.59 1.34 -1.34
CA VAL A 50 -0.23 1.70 -0.95
C VAL A 50 0.30 0.82 0.18
N ARG A 51 -0.52 0.55 1.21
CA ARG A 51 -0.13 -0.32 2.33
C ARG A 51 0.19 -1.72 1.82
N TRP A 52 -0.73 -2.32 1.06
CA TRP A 52 -0.52 -3.63 0.43
C TRP A 52 0.68 -3.64 -0.52
N GLY A 53 0.93 -2.53 -1.22
CA GLY A 53 2.09 -2.36 -2.07
C GLY A 53 3.43 -2.48 -1.34
N SER A 54 3.45 -2.33 -0.01
CA SER A 54 4.65 -2.46 0.82
C SER A 54 4.74 -3.80 1.57
N MET A 55 3.72 -4.66 1.42
CA MET A 55 3.57 -5.95 2.11
C MET A 55 3.92 -7.11 1.17
N SER A 56 4.28 -8.25 1.76
CA SER A 56 4.31 -9.55 1.10
C SER A 56 2.88 -10.00 0.74
N PHE A 57 2.78 -10.96 -0.17
CA PHE A 57 1.48 -11.52 -0.56
C PHE A 57 0.74 -12.16 0.61
N GLU A 58 1.47 -12.87 1.49
CA GLU A 58 0.93 -13.51 2.69
C GLU A 58 0.33 -12.50 3.68
N GLU A 59 1.02 -11.38 3.89
CA GLU A 59 0.52 -10.28 4.74
C GLU A 59 -0.74 -9.63 4.16
N VAL A 60 -0.81 -9.47 2.83
CA VAL A 60 -2.01 -8.94 2.17
C VAL A 60 -3.19 -9.89 2.33
N LEU A 61 -2.98 -11.20 2.20
CA LEU A 61 -4.05 -12.18 2.40
C LEU A 61 -4.55 -12.19 3.84
N ARG A 62 -3.66 -12.07 4.83
CA ARG A 62 -4.03 -11.90 6.25
C ARG A 62 -4.85 -10.63 6.48
N ASP A 63 -4.47 -9.49 5.89
CA ASP A 63 -5.22 -8.23 6.03
C ASP A 63 -6.60 -8.26 5.31
N LEU A 64 -6.73 -9.10 4.28
CA LEU A 64 -7.99 -9.31 3.56
C LEU A 64 -8.92 -10.30 4.28
N ALA A 65 -8.35 -11.27 5.00
CA ALA A 65 -9.12 -12.32 5.63
C ALA A 65 -9.93 -11.80 6.82
N ARG A 66 -11.18 -12.27 6.92
CA ARG A 66 -12.08 -11.94 8.03
C ARG A 66 -11.72 -12.72 9.30
N ASP A 67 -11.25 -13.96 9.12
CA ASP A 67 -10.91 -14.94 10.13
C ASP A 67 -9.90 -15.95 9.55
N ASP A 68 -9.29 -16.74 10.43
CA ASP A 68 -8.27 -17.74 10.05
C ASP A 68 -8.84 -18.89 9.20
N ASP A 69 -10.12 -19.22 9.37
CA ASP A 69 -10.82 -20.24 8.57
C ASP A 69 -10.92 -19.82 7.09
N PHE A 70 -11.28 -18.56 6.84
CA PHE A 70 -11.33 -18.00 5.50
C PHE A 70 -9.93 -17.91 4.87
N LEU A 71 -8.92 -17.55 5.66
CA LEU A 71 -7.53 -17.54 5.21
C LEU A 71 -7.06 -18.95 4.81
N GLY A 72 -7.39 -19.97 5.61
CA GLY A 72 -7.09 -21.37 5.31
C GLY A 72 -7.68 -21.83 3.97
N LYS A 73 -8.94 -21.48 3.68
CA LYS A 73 -9.59 -21.80 2.39
C LYS A 73 -8.91 -21.12 1.20
N ILE A 74 -8.42 -19.89 1.38
CA ILE A 74 -7.66 -19.20 0.32
C ILE A 74 -6.36 -19.95 0.03
N TRP A 75 -5.62 -20.34 1.07
CA TRP A 75 -4.38 -21.10 0.91
C TRP A 75 -4.61 -22.44 0.22
N GLU A 76 -5.65 -23.17 0.62
CA GLU A 76 -6.07 -24.43 -0.02
C GLU A 76 -6.40 -24.21 -1.51
N THR A 77 -7.17 -23.17 -1.83
CA THR A 77 -7.53 -22.83 -3.23
C THR A 77 -6.30 -22.50 -4.07
N LEU A 78 -5.30 -21.86 -3.47
CA LEU A 78 -4.03 -21.53 -4.12
C LEU A 78 -3.05 -22.71 -4.17
N GLY A 79 -3.36 -23.83 -3.48
CA GLY A 79 -2.47 -24.98 -3.37
C GLY A 79 -1.18 -24.70 -2.59
N ILE A 80 -1.21 -23.73 -1.68
CA ILE A 80 -0.05 -23.30 -0.87
C ILE A 80 -0.26 -23.82 0.55
N GLU A 81 0.70 -24.59 1.08
CA GLU A 81 0.67 -24.99 2.50
C GLU A 81 1.15 -23.80 3.34
N PRO A 82 0.34 -23.27 4.29
CA PRO A 82 0.83 -22.23 5.19
C PRO A 82 2.04 -22.78 5.93
N ALA A 83 3.11 -21.99 6.02
CA ALA A 83 4.35 -22.41 6.67
C ALA A 83 4.01 -22.90 8.08
N ARG A 84 4.14 -24.21 8.33
CA ARG A 84 3.93 -24.78 9.66
C ARG A 84 4.84 -24.03 10.61
N SER A 85 4.27 -23.49 11.68
CA SER A 85 5.02 -22.96 12.82
C SER A 85 5.97 -24.05 13.30
N SER A 86 7.25 -23.93 12.95
CA SER A 86 8.33 -24.70 13.52
C SER A 86 8.58 -24.18 14.93
N ASP A 87 7.71 -24.54 15.86
CA ASP A 87 7.84 -24.34 17.31
C ASP A 87 7.23 -25.57 18.03
N ASP A 88 7.61 -26.77 17.58
CA ASP A 88 7.37 -28.04 18.28
C ASP A 88 8.71 -28.81 18.28
N ASP A 89 9.65 -28.35 19.11
CA ASP A 89 10.83 -29.09 19.60
C ASP A 89 11.21 -28.54 21.00
#